data_AF-A0A2N9LUH1-F1
#
_entry.id   AF-A0A2N9LUH1-F1
#
_cell.length_a   1.000
_cell.length_b   1.000
_cell.length_c   1.000
_cell.angle_alpha   90.00
_cell.angle_beta   90.00
_cell.angle_gamma   90.00
#
_symmetry.space_group_name_H-M   'P 1'
#
loop_
_entity.id
_entity.type
_entity.pdbx_description
1 polymer ?
#
loop_
_entity_poly.entity_id
_entity_poly.type
_entity_poly.pdbx_seq_one_letter_code
_entity_poly.pdbx_strand_id
1 'polypeptide(L)'
;MYMNSPYETKTETESAFAQGWVKQFGNIKFLILSIGTVVFFTLLLVTGNTMAISVRERTNELGVLKAIGFPDGTILGFILGESMAIALAGCVGLLLALVAIPVLSRAMAGLLPPLLITAKTLAYGVFAALAVGFASGILPAYGAMRMRVVTALRRV
;
A
#
# COMPACT_ATOMS: atom_id res chain seq x y z
N MET A 1 32.07 35.49 18.42
CA MET A 1 31.76 34.55 19.53
C MET A 1 32.14 35.21 20.85
N TYR A 2 31.19 35.46 21.75
CA TYR A 2 31.49 35.98 23.09
C TYR A 2 31.71 34.79 24.04
N MET A 3 32.95 34.28 24.10
CA MET A 3 33.31 33.07 24.85
C MET A 3 33.27 33.20 26.39
N ASN A 4 32.73 34.30 26.94
CA ASN A 4 32.75 34.54 28.39
C ASN A 4 31.53 35.33 28.91
N SER A 5 30.36 35.16 28.27
CA SER A 5 29.08 35.75 28.69
C SER A 5 28.13 34.66 29.19
N PRO A 6 27.36 34.88 30.27
CA PRO A 6 26.36 33.93 30.77
C PRO A 6 25.23 33.61 29.75
N TYR A 7 25.15 34.34 28.64
CA TYR A 7 24.23 34.07 27.53
C TYR A 7 25.02 33.91 26.22
N GLU A 8 25.61 32.72 26.05
CA GLU A 8 26.40 32.37 24.88
C GLU A 8 25.50 32.25 23.64
N THR A 9 25.46 33.29 22.80
CA THR A 9 24.67 33.29 21.57
C THR A 9 25.53 32.76 20.43
N LYS A 10 25.18 31.56 19.96
CA LYS A 10 25.78 30.94 18.77
C LYS A 10 25.44 31.78 17.54
N THR A 11 26.42 32.52 17.04
CA THR A 11 26.34 33.23 15.76
C THR A 11 26.75 32.23 14.67
N GLU A 12 25.80 31.41 14.25
CA GLU A 12 25.98 30.54 13.09
C GLU A 12 25.67 31.34 11.82
N THR A 13 26.43 31.10 10.74
CA THR A 13 26.08 31.62 9.41
C THR A 13 24.67 31.17 9.04
N GLU A 14 23.87 32.02 8.39
CA GLU A 14 22.50 31.68 7.97
C GLU A 14 22.44 30.37 7.18
N SER A 15 23.48 30.10 6.39
CA SER A 15 23.64 28.85 5.64
C SER A 15 23.80 27.61 6.53
N ALA A 16 24.48 27.72 7.68
CA ALA A 16 24.66 26.62 8.63
C ALA A 16 23.39 26.35 9.44
N PHE A 17 22.67 27.41 9.84
CA PHE A 17 21.36 27.29 10.49
C PHE A 17 20.34 26.65 9.55
N ALA A 18 20.22 27.13 8.30
CA ALA A 18 19.32 26.56 7.30
C ALA A 18 19.61 25.08 7.01
N GLN A 19 20.89 24.67 6.98
CA GLN A 19 21.28 23.28 6.83
C GLN A 19 20.82 22.39 8.00
N GLY A 20 20.80 22.90 9.24
CA GLY A 20 20.27 22.19 10.41
C GLY A 20 18.78 21.87 10.27
N TRP A 21 17.99 22.84 9.81
CA TRP A 21 16.56 22.67 9.54
C TRP A 21 16.29 21.69 8.39
N VAL A 22 17.02 21.83 7.28
CA VAL A 22 16.89 20.90 6.13
C VAL A 22 17.25 19.47 6.52
N LYS A 23 18.27 19.27 7.38
CA LYS A 23 18.63 17.94 7.90
C LYS A 23 17.53 17.33 8.76
N GLN A 24 16.87 18.10 9.63
CA GLN A 24 15.74 17.59 10.43
C GLN A 24 14.56 17.16 9.55
N PHE A 25 14.16 17.97 8.56
CA PHE A 25 13.09 17.59 7.63
C PHE A 25 13.46 16.38 6.77
N GLY A 26 14.73 16.29 6.34
CA GLY A 26 15.26 15.12 5.64
C GLY A 26 15.11 13.84 6.47
N ASN A 27 15.46 13.88 7.76
CA ASN A 27 15.34 12.74 8.66
C ASN A 27 13.89 12.32 8.92
N ILE A 28 12.96 13.27 9.12
CA ILE A 28 11.54 12.96 9.33
C ILE A 28 10.93 12.32 8.08
N LYS A 29 11.18 12.90 6.90
CA LYS A 29 10.69 12.35 5.64
C LYS A 29 11.25 10.95 5.40
N PHE A 30 12.54 10.75 5.64
CA PHE A 30 13.18 9.44 5.51
C PHE A 30 12.52 8.41 6.42
N LEU A 31 12.28 8.75 7.68
CA LEU A 31 11.68 7.86 8.67
C LEU A 31 10.24 7.47 8.29
N ILE A 32 9.42 8.45 7.90
CA ILE A 32 8.03 8.19 7.47
C ILE A 32 8.02 7.30 6.22
N LEU A 33 8.88 7.59 5.24
CA LEU A 33 8.97 6.78 4.02
C LEU A 33 9.49 5.38 4.32
N SER A 34 10.51 5.21 5.18
CA SER A 34 11.05 3.89 5.52
C SER A 34 10.01 3.01 6.19
N ILE A 35 9.28 3.55 7.18
CA ILE A 35 8.23 2.81 7.87
C ILE A 35 7.08 2.53 6.91
N GLY A 36 6.68 3.54 6.12
CA GLY A 36 5.64 3.41 5.11
C GLY A 36 5.94 2.32 4.08
N THR A 37 7.18 2.23 3.59
CA THR A 37 7.61 1.17 2.66
C THR A 37 7.54 -0.21 3.31
N VAL A 38 8.02 -0.36 4.54
CA VAL A 38 7.94 -1.65 5.25
C VAL A 38 6.50 -2.09 5.43
N VAL A 39 5.62 -1.20 5.91
CA VAL A 39 4.19 -1.51 6.09
C VAL A 39 3.51 -1.81 4.76
N PHE A 40 3.79 -1.04 3.72
CA PHE A 40 3.25 -1.28 2.38
C PHE A 40 3.66 -2.66 1.84
N PHE A 41 4.94 -3.02 2.02
CA PHE A 41 5.46 -4.31 1.58
C PHE A 41 4.85 -5.47 2.36
N THR A 42 4.72 -5.36 3.69
CA THR A 42 4.08 -6.41 4.49
C THR A 42 2.60 -6.58 4.14
N LEU A 43 1.87 -5.49 3.90
CA LEU A 43 0.49 -5.54 3.43
C LEU A 43 0.37 -6.27 2.09
N LEU A 44 1.27 -5.99 1.13
CA LEU A 44 1.29 -6.67 -0.15
C LEU A 44 1.47 -8.19 0.03
N LEU A 45 2.40 -8.61 0.90
CA LEU A 45 2.62 -10.02 1.20
C LEU A 45 1.41 -10.67 1.88
N VAL A 46 0.80 -9.99 2.85
CA VAL A 46 -0.39 -10.50 3.56
C VAL A 46 -1.54 -10.67 2.58
N THR A 47 -1.87 -9.64 1.80
CA THR A 47 -2.96 -9.69 0.81
C THR A 47 -2.70 -10.75 -0.25
N GLY A 48 -1.46 -10.85 -0.75
CA GLY A 48 -1.08 -11.87 -1.73
C GLY A 48 -1.20 -13.28 -1.18
N ASN A 49 -0.81 -13.50 0.07
CA ASN A 49 -0.97 -14.80 0.73
C ASN A 49 -2.44 -15.16 0.93
N THR A 50 -3.27 -14.20 1.36
CA THR A 50 -4.71 -14.41 1.49
C THR A 50 -5.35 -14.79 0.16
N MET A 51 -4.99 -14.10 -0.92
CA MET A 51 -5.45 -14.44 -2.27
C MET A 51 -4.99 -15.84 -2.69
N ALA A 52 -3.74 -16.20 -2.38
CA ALA A 52 -3.21 -17.54 -2.65
C ALA A 52 -3.97 -18.64 -1.89
N ILE A 53 -4.39 -18.39 -0.64
CA ILE A 53 -5.22 -19.31 0.14
C ILE A 53 -6.59 -19.46 -0.52
N SER A 54 -7.26 -18.36 -0.88
CA SER A 54 -8.58 -18.41 -1.53
C SER A 54 -8.57 -19.20 -2.85
N VAL A 55 -7.53 -19.01 -3.67
CA VAL A 55 -7.33 -19.77 -4.90
C VAL A 55 -7.08 -21.26 -4.63
N ARG A 56 -6.37 -21.60 -3.55
CA ARG A 56 -6.12 -22.99 -3.16
C ARG A 56 -7.40 -23.69 -2.70
N GLU A 57 -8.28 -23.00 -2.00
CA GLU A 57 -9.58 -23.54 -1.59
C GLU A 57 -10.47 -23.86 -2.80
N ARG A 58 -10.44 -23.00 -3.83
CA ARG A 58 -11.22 -23.17 -5.07
C ARG A 58 -10.46 -23.88 -6.20
N THR A 59 -9.35 -24.56 -5.89
CA THR A 59 -8.51 -25.24 -6.89
C THR A 59 -9.28 -26.31 -7.67
N ASN A 60 -10.23 -27.00 -7.03
CA ASN A 60 -11.05 -28.01 -7.68
C ASN A 60 -11.95 -27.40 -8.76
N GLU A 61 -12.58 -26.25 -8.47
CA GLU A 61 -13.43 -25.52 -9.42
C GLU A 61 -12.62 -25.05 -10.64
N LEU A 62 -11.43 -24.49 -10.39
CA LEU A 62 -10.49 -24.09 -11.45
C LEU A 62 -10.01 -25.30 -12.27
N GLY A 63 -9.82 -26.45 -11.63
CA GLY A 63 -9.48 -27.71 -12.29
C GLY A 63 -10.57 -28.21 -13.23
N VAL A 64 -11.84 -28.10 -12.83
CA VAL A 64 -13.00 -28.43 -13.67
C VAL A 64 -13.10 -27.49 -14.88
N LEU A 65 -12.90 -26.18 -14.68
CA LEU A 65 -12.88 -25.20 -15.77
C LEU A 65 -11.79 -25.53 -16.81
N LYS A 66 -10.57 -25.88 -16.36
CA LYS A 66 -9.50 -26.35 -17.25
C LYS A 66 -9.84 -27.65 -17.95
N ALA A 67 -10.51 -28.59 -17.28
CA ALA A 67 -10.91 -29.87 -17.88
C ALA A 67 -11.92 -29.70 -19.02
N ILE A 68 -12.79 -28.69 -18.94
CA ILE A 68 -13.78 -28.36 -19.98
C ILE A 68 -13.13 -27.58 -21.16
N GLY A 69 -11.86 -27.18 -21.03
CA GLY A 69 -11.08 -26.57 -22.11
C GLY A 69 -10.91 -25.06 -22.02
N PHE A 70 -11.15 -24.43 -20.85
CA PHE A 70 -10.85 -23.01 -20.67
C PHE A 70 -9.34 -22.76 -20.76
N PRO A 71 -8.90 -21.72 -21.50
CA PRO A 71 -7.49 -21.41 -21.61
C PRO A 71 -6.96 -20.80 -20.32
N ASP A 72 -5.67 -21.04 -20.09
CA ASP A 72 -4.87 -20.54 -18.97
C ASP A 72 -5.04 -19.01 -18.74
N GLY A 73 -5.12 -18.23 -19.83
CA GLY A 73 -5.32 -16.79 -19.76
C GLY A 73 -6.68 -16.36 -19.19
N THR A 74 -7.75 -17.14 -19.40
CA THR A 74 -9.08 -16.83 -18.85
C THR A 74 -9.10 -17.01 -17.34
N ILE A 75 -8.41 -18.04 -16.83
CA ILE A 75 -8.28 -18.28 -15.38
C ILE A 75 -7.50 -17.15 -14.71
N LEU A 76 -6.40 -16.72 -15.35
CA LEU A 76 -5.63 -15.58 -14.88
C LEU A 76 -6.48 -14.31 -14.84
N GLY A 77 -7.26 -14.04 -15.89
CA GLY A 77 -8.18 -12.90 -15.94
C GLY A 77 -9.27 -12.96 -14.87
N PHE A 78 -9.81 -14.15 -14.58
CA PHE A 78 -10.83 -14.33 -13.55
C PHE A 78 -10.30 -14.00 -12.14
N ILE A 79 -9.13 -14.53 -11.80
CA ILE A 79 -8.50 -14.30 -10.49
C ILE A 79 -8.04 -12.85 -10.33
N LEU A 80 -7.45 -12.27 -11.38
CA LEU A 80 -7.10 -10.84 -11.37
C LEU A 80 -8.34 -9.96 -11.28
N GLY A 81 -9.43 -10.31 -11.95
CA GLY A 81 -10.72 -9.61 -11.85
C GLY A 81 -11.27 -9.62 -10.42
N GLU A 82 -11.24 -10.76 -9.74
CA GLU A 82 -11.64 -10.87 -8.33
C GLU A 82 -10.75 -10.00 -7.43
N SER A 83 -9.44 -10.06 -7.63
CA SER A 83 -8.48 -9.25 -6.87
C SER A 83 -8.70 -7.75 -7.09
N MET A 84 -8.98 -7.33 -8.33
CA MET A 84 -9.30 -5.94 -8.66
C MET A 84 -10.63 -5.48 -8.08
N ALA A 85 -11.65 -6.34 -8.09
CA ALA A 85 -12.93 -6.04 -7.45
C ALA A 85 -12.77 -5.82 -5.94
N ILE A 86 -11.96 -6.65 -5.27
CA ILE A 86 -11.61 -6.46 -3.85
C ILE A 86 -10.84 -5.15 -3.65
N ALA A 87 -9.90 -4.82 -4.53
CA ALA A 87 -9.14 -3.57 -4.46
C ALA A 87 -10.03 -2.34 -4.59
N LEU A 88 -11.02 -2.39 -5.49
CA LEU A 88 -12.04 -1.34 -5.64
C LEU A 88 -12.94 -1.22 -4.42
N ALA A 89 -13.35 -2.33 -3.80
CA ALA A 89 -14.05 -2.30 -2.52
C ALA A 89 -13.19 -1.66 -1.42
N GLY A 90 -11.87 -1.87 -1.46
CA GLY A 90 -10.90 -1.20 -0.59
C GLY A 90 -10.88 0.33 -0.71
N CYS A 91 -11.33 0.91 -1.83
CA CYS A 91 -11.46 2.36 -1.99
C CYS A 91 -12.44 2.99 -0.99
N VAL A 92 -13.32 2.20 -0.35
CA VAL A 92 -14.14 2.69 0.78
C VAL A 92 -13.25 3.24 1.91
N GLY A 93 -12.04 2.73 2.10
CA GLY A 93 -11.06 3.29 3.02
C GLY A 93 -10.67 4.74 2.71
N LEU A 94 -10.66 5.13 1.43
CA LEU A 94 -10.43 6.52 1.03
C LEU A 94 -11.62 7.41 1.38
N LEU A 95 -12.86 6.91 1.23
CA LEU A 95 -14.05 7.63 1.68
C LEU A 95 -14.03 7.84 3.19
N LEU A 96 -13.60 6.83 3.96
CA LEU A 96 -13.40 6.97 5.40
C LEU A 96 -12.33 8.01 5.72
N ALA A 97 -11.22 8.04 4.96
CA ALA A 97 -10.17 9.04 5.14
C ALA A 97 -10.67 10.47 4.90
N LEU A 98 -11.56 10.68 3.91
CA LEU A 98 -12.17 11.99 3.64
C LEU A 98 -12.98 12.53 4.81
N VAL A 99 -13.57 11.65 5.63
CA VAL A 99 -14.34 12.05 6.82
C VAL A 99 -13.45 12.14 8.05
N ALA A 100 -12.54 11.18 8.24
CA ALA A 100 -11.72 11.09 9.46
C ALA A 100 -10.65 12.17 9.56
N ILE A 101 -9.97 12.49 8.46
CA ILE A 101 -8.88 13.48 8.43
C ILE A 101 -9.34 14.89 8.85
N PRO A 102 -10.46 15.46 8.35
CA PRO A 102 -10.89 16.80 8.79
C PRO A 102 -11.34 16.81 10.25
N VAL A 103 -11.95 15.74 10.76
CA VAL A 103 -12.31 15.61 12.18
C VAL A 103 -11.06 15.63 13.05
N LEU A 104 -10.04 14.85 12.68
CA LEU A 104 -8.77 14.83 13.39
C LEU A 104 -8.03 16.17 13.29
N SER A 105 -8.06 16.81 12.12
CA SER A 105 -7.45 18.12 11.92
C SER A 105 -8.05 19.21 12.81
N ARG A 106 -9.36 19.13 13.10
CA ARG A 106 -10.02 20.04 14.05
C ARG A 106 -9.63 19.74 15.49
N ALA A 107 -9.54 18.45 15.85
CA ALA A 107 -9.13 18.03 17.19
C ALA A 107 -7.68 18.41 17.52
N MET A 108 -6.81 18.45 16.52
CA MET A 108 -5.38 18.79 16.64
C MET A 108 -5.06 20.24 16.26
N ALA A 109 -6.08 21.11 16.21
CA ALA A 109 -5.90 22.51 15.86
C ALA A 109 -4.94 23.19 16.86
N GLY A 110 -3.81 23.70 16.35
CA GLY A 110 -2.77 24.40 17.11
C GLY A 110 -1.48 23.61 17.33
N LEU A 111 -1.48 22.28 17.18
CA LEU A 111 -0.27 21.45 17.33
C LEU A 111 0.37 21.07 15.98
N LEU A 112 -0.46 20.91 14.94
CA LEU A 112 -0.03 20.49 13.61
C LEU A 112 -0.58 21.43 12.52
N PRO A 113 0.13 21.58 11.39
CA PRO A 113 -0.42 22.24 10.20
C PRO A 113 -1.72 21.56 9.75
N PRO A 114 -2.67 22.31 9.14
CA PRO A 114 -3.92 21.74 8.66
C PRO A 114 -3.65 20.60 7.67
N LEU A 115 -4.27 19.44 7.93
CA LEU A 115 -4.16 18.27 7.06
C LEU A 115 -5.01 18.49 5.81
N LEU A 116 -4.36 18.89 4.72
CA LEU A 116 -5.01 19.19 3.46
C LEU A 116 -5.15 17.92 2.61
N ILE A 117 -6.38 17.50 2.36
CA ILE A 117 -6.66 16.47 1.36
C ILE A 117 -6.80 17.14 0.01
N THR A 118 -5.81 16.94 -0.86
CA THR A 118 -5.86 17.41 -2.25
C THR A 118 -6.37 16.30 -3.16
N ALA A 119 -7.05 16.66 -4.25
CA ALA A 119 -7.48 15.70 -5.28
C ALA A 119 -6.33 14.81 -5.79
N LYS A 120 -5.11 15.38 -5.87
CA LYS A 120 -3.88 14.63 -6.20
C LYS A 120 -3.59 13.50 -5.20
N THR A 121 -3.73 13.75 -3.91
CA THR A 121 -3.52 12.74 -2.85
C THR A 121 -4.53 11.60 -2.96
N LEU A 122 -5.80 11.93 -3.24
CA LEU A 122 -6.84 10.94 -3.46
C LEU A 122 -6.54 10.08 -4.70
N ALA A 123 -6.11 10.70 -5.80
CA ALA A 123 -5.71 9.99 -7.02
C ALA A 123 -4.54 9.04 -6.77
N TYR A 124 -3.51 9.46 -6.02
CA TYR A 124 -2.42 8.56 -5.61
C TYR A 124 -2.91 7.41 -4.72
N GLY A 125 -3.87 7.66 -3.84
CA GLY A 125 -4.49 6.63 -3.00
C GLY A 125 -5.23 5.56 -3.82
N VAL A 126 -6.06 5.98 -4.79
CA VAL A 126 -6.75 5.06 -5.70
C VAL A 126 -5.74 4.27 -6.54
N PHE A 127 -4.74 4.96 -7.10
CA PHE A 127 -3.70 4.31 -7.88
C PHE A 127 -2.94 3.27 -7.04
N ALA A 128 -2.57 3.60 -5.80
CA ALA A 128 -1.90 2.67 -4.90
C ALA A 128 -2.78 1.47 -4.56
N ALA A 129 -4.07 1.66 -4.28
CA ALA A 129 -5.00 0.57 -4.01
C ALA A 129 -5.10 -0.41 -5.19
N LEU A 130 -5.27 0.11 -6.41
CA LEU A 130 -5.28 -0.70 -7.63
C LEU A 130 -3.93 -1.38 -7.87
N ALA A 131 -2.81 -0.67 -7.69
CA ALA A 131 -1.49 -1.25 -7.86
C ALA A 131 -1.24 -2.42 -6.88
N VAL A 132 -1.65 -2.28 -5.62
CA VAL A 132 -1.55 -3.35 -4.61
C VAL A 132 -2.45 -4.52 -4.95
N GLY A 133 -3.70 -4.28 -5.35
CA GLY A 133 -4.60 -5.34 -5.79
C GLY A 133 -3.98 -6.15 -6.94
N PHE A 134 -3.49 -5.46 -7.95
CA PHE A 134 -2.88 -6.10 -9.11
C PHE A 134 -1.61 -6.88 -8.74
N ALA A 135 -0.71 -6.25 -7.98
CA ALA A 135 0.55 -6.86 -7.56
C ALA A 135 0.38 -8.05 -6.60
N SER A 136 -0.62 -8.01 -5.72
CA SER A 136 -0.93 -9.11 -4.81
C SER A 136 -1.64 -10.27 -5.52
N GLY A 137 -2.47 -9.98 -6.52
CA GLY A 137 -3.21 -11.00 -7.30
C GLY A 137 -2.38 -11.69 -8.39
N ILE A 138 -1.36 -11.05 -8.96
CA ILE A 138 -0.62 -11.60 -10.11
C ILE A 138 0.15 -12.88 -9.77
N LEU A 139 0.80 -12.93 -8.60
CA LEU A 139 1.56 -14.11 -8.15
C LEU A 139 0.67 -15.35 -7.99
N PRO A 140 -0.44 -15.30 -7.22
CA PRO A 140 -1.34 -16.45 -7.10
C PRO A 140 -2.08 -16.78 -8.39
N ALA A 141 -2.47 -15.78 -9.19
CA ALA A 141 -3.12 -16.00 -10.50
C ALA A 141 -2.21 -16.77 -11.46
N TYR A 142 -0.92 -16.41 -11.50
CA TYR A 142 0.07 -17.12 -12.31
C TYR A 142 0.30 -18.56 -11.83
N GLY A 143 0.32 -18.77 -10.51
CA GLY A 143 0.39 -20.11 -9.92
C GLY A 143 -0.82 -20.98 -10.32
N ALA A 144 -2.03 -20.42 -10.23
CA ALA A 144 -3.28 -21.09 -10.61
C ALA A 144 -3.31 -21.49 -12.09
N MET A 145 -2.89 -20.55 -12.95
CA MET A 145 -2.81 -20.74 -14.39
C MET A 145 -1.97 -21.98 -14.75
N ARG A 146 -0.82 -22.16 -14.10
CA ARG A 146 0.12 -23.26 -14.38
C ARG A 146 -0.24 -24.60 -13.72
N MET A 147 -1.35 -24.67 -12.99
CA MET A 147 -1.74 -25.90 -12.32
C MET A 147 -2.22 -26.96 -13.32
N ARG A 148 -1.81 -28.22 -13.08
CA ARG A 148 -2.23 -29.37 -13.88
C ARG A 148 -3.58 -29.88 -13.39
N VAL A 149 -4.48 -30.18 -14.33
CA VAL A 149 -5.83 -30.72 -14.05
C VAL A 149 -5.76 -31.96 -13.16
N VAL A 150 -4.82 -32.87 -13.45
CA VAL A 150 -4.61 -34.10 -12.66
C VAL A 150 -4.27 -33.79 -11.21
N THR A 151 -3.46 -32.76 -10.95
CA THR A 151 -3.10 -32.35 -9.58
C THR A 151 -4.26 -31.67 -8.87
N ALA A 152 -5.08 -30.90 -9.59
CA ALA A 152 -6.27 -30.28 -9.03
C ALA A 152 -7.29 -31.35 -8.59
N LEU A 153 -7.60 -32.33 -9.45
CA LEU A 153 -8.60 -33.36 -9.16
C LEU A 153 -8.14 -34.45 -8.19
N ARG A 154 -6.83 -34.68 -8.03
CA ARG A 154 -6.28 -35.66 -7.08
C ARG A 154 -6.40 -35.23 -5.61
N ARG A 155 -6.74 -33.98 -5.33
CA ARG A 155 -6.91 -33.44 -3.98
C ARG A 155 -8.29 -33.74 -3.36
N VAL A 156 -9.09 -34.58 -4.00
CA VAL A 156 -10.39 -35.09 -3.53
C VAL A 156 -10.20 -36.38 -2.76
#